data_AF-A0A0D0EF37-F1
#
_entry.id   AF-A0A0D0EF37-F1
#
_cell.length_a   1.000
_cell.length_b   1.000
_cell.length_c   1.000
_cell.angle_alpha   90.00
_cell.angle_beta   90.00
_cell.angle_gamma   90.00
#
_symmetry.space_group_name_H-M   'P 1'
#
loop_
_entity.id
_entity.type
_entity.pdbx_description
1 polymer ?
#
loop_
_entity_poly.entity_id
_entity_poly.type
_entity_poly.pdbx_seq_one_letter_code
_entity_poly.pdbx_strand_id
1 'polypeptide(L)'
;MKVLRDSIFTVMKLSPVNRQKMHDLIAENGKGQKAIKDDPALFYDQRQEKLEAWKKDITTKEKAILTPEQFQIWRDFGKSLNKTKS
;
A
#
# COMPACT_ATOMS: atom_id res chain seq x y z
N MET A 1 -10.30 1.70 -8.98
CA MET A 1 -9.02 1.23 -8.39
C MET A 1 -8.94 -0.29 -8.19
N LYS A 2 -10.00 -0.99 -7.78
CA LYS A 2 -9.93 -2.45 -7.51
C LYS A 2 -9.52 -3.25 -8.76
N VAL A 3 -10.12 -2.93 -9.92
CA VAL A 3 -9.83 -3.57 -11.23
C VAL A 3 -8.35 -3.41 -11.64
N LEU A 4 -7.78 -2.20 -11.53
CA LEU A 4 -6.37 -1.96 -11.86
C LEU A 4 -5.41 -2.74 -10.95
N ARG A 5 -5.76 -2.91 -9.67
CA ARG A 5 -4.99 -3.70 -8.71
C ARG A 5 -5.07 -5.20 -9.01
N ASP A 6 -6.24 -5.69 -9.42
CA ASP A 6 -6.40 -7.08 -9.87
C ASP A 6 -5.57 -7.38 -11.13
N SER A 7 -5.49 -6.42 -12.06
CA SER A 7 -4.61 -6.52 -13.23
C SER A 7 -3.15 -6.68 -12.82
N ILE A 8 -2.64 -5.86 -11.89
CA ILE A 8 -1.24 -5.99 -11.48
C ILE A 8 -0.98 -7.28 -10.69
N PHE A 9 -1.94 -7.75 -9.90
CA PHE A 9 -1.85 -9.04 -9.21
C PHE A 9 -1.81 -10.23 -10.17
N THR A 10 -2.50 -10.10 -11.30
CA THR A 10 -2.46 -11.09 -12.39
C THR A 10 -1.11 -11.06 -13.12
N VAL A 11 -0.56 -9.86 -13.41
CA VAL A 11 0.78 -9.69 -13.99
C VAL A 11 1.86 -10.31 -13.09
N MET A 12 1.77 -10.08 -11.79
CA MET A 12 2.68 -10.65 -10.79
C MET A 12 2.46 -12.15 -10.50
N LYS A 13 1.45 -12.76 -11.13
CA LYS A 13 1.03 -14.15 -10.92
C LYS A 13 0.87 -14.50 -9.43
N LEU A 14 0.28 -13.59 -8.65
CA LEU A 14 0.06 -13.84 -7.24
C LEU A 14 -0.92 -15.00 -7.03
N SER A 15 -0.56 -15.91 -6.12
CA SER A 15 -1.47 -16.95 -5.64
C SER A 15 -2.72 -16.32 -5.02
N PRO A 16 -3.89 -16.99 -5.06
CA PRO A 16 -5.14 -16.47 -4.51
C PRO A 16 -5.00 -16.01 -3.04
N VAL A 17 -4.22 -16.78 -2.26
CA VAL A 17 -3.92 -16.46 -0.85
C VAL A 17 -3.16 -15.13 -0.73
N ASN A 18 -2.12 -14.91 -1.54
CA ASN A 18 -1.34 -13.67 -1.50
C ASN A 18 -2.13 -12.48 -2.05
N ARG A 19 -3.02 -12.70 -3.03
CA ARG A 19 -3.96 -11.66 -3.51
C ARG A 19 -4.88 -11.19 -2.39
N GLN A 20 -5.47 -12.12 -1.66
CA GLN A 20 -6.34 -11.79 -0.53
C GLN A 20 -5.57 -11.01 0.55
N LYS A 21 -4.38 -11.51 0.95
CA LYS A 21 -3.52 -10.80 1.91
C LYS A 21 -3.15 -9.39 1.45
N MET A 22 -2.83 -9.21 0.17
CA MET A 22 -2.56 -7.88 -0.39
C MET A 22 -3.80 -6.98 -0.36
N HIS A 23 -4.98 -7.50 -0.69
CA HIS A 23 -6.23 -6.74 -0.60
C HIS A 23 -6.51 -6.25 0.82
N ASP A 24 -6.40 -7.14 1.80
CA ASP A 24 -6.54 -6.82 3.22
C ASP A 24 -5.51 -5.77 3.65
N LEU A 25 -4.24 -5.95 3.26
CA LEU A 25 -3.18 -5.01 3.59
C LEU A 25 -3.40 -3.62 2.99
N ILE A 26 -3.89 -3.55 1.75
CA ILE A 26 -4.19 -2.26 1.10
C ILE A 26 -5.39 -1.58 1.76
N ALA A 27 -6.40 -2.35 2.16
CA ALA A 27 -7.54 -1.82 2.89
C ALA A 27 -7.12 -1.30 4.28
N GLU A 28 -6.27 -2.04 4.98
CA GLU A 28 -5.64 -1.63 6.24
C GLU A 28 -4.83 -0.34 6.03
N ASN A 29 -3.96 -0.29 5.03
CA ASN A 29 -3.14 0.88 4.73
C ASN A 29 -4.00 2.12 4.47
N GLY A 30 -5.06 1.99 3.66
CA GLY A 30 -5.99 3.09 3.40
C GLY A 30 -6.72 3.58 4.65
N LYS A 31 -7.15 2.66 5.52
CA LYS A 31 -7.79 3.00 6.80
C LYS A 31 -6.81 3.67 7.77
N GLY A 32 -5.60 3.13 7.94
CA GLY A 32 -4.60 3.70 8.84
C GLY A 32 -4.10 5.07 8.37
N GLN A 33 -3.83 5.24 7.08
CA GLN A 33 -3.50 6.55 6.53
C GLN A 33 -4.64 7.55 6.69
N LYS A 34 -5.89 7.13 6.50
CA LYS A 34 -7.04 7.99 6.73
C LYS A 34 -7.13 8.36 8.21
N ALA A 35 -7.05 7.40 9.13
CA ALA A 35 -7.11 7.66 10.57
C ALA A 35 -6.03 8.66 11.00
N ILE A 36 -4.78 8.50 10.55
CA ILE A 36 -3.68 9.43 10.85
C ILE A 36 -3.94 10.83 10.23
N LYS A 37 -4.55 10.90 9.04
CA LYS A 37 -4.91 12.16 8.35
C LYS A 37 -6.20 12.81 8.84
N ASP A 38 -7.06 12.07 9.50
CA ASP A 38 -8.31 12.60 10.07
C ASP A 38 -8.12 13.00 11.53
N ASP A 39 -7.09 12.45 12.19
CA ASP A 39 -6.78 12.73 13.59
C ASP A 39 -6.48 14.23 13.81
N PRO A 40 -7.37 14.96 14.51
CA PRO A 40 -7.23 16.40 14.70
C PRO A 40 -6.21 16.75 15.79
N ALA A 41 -5.73 15.76 16.56
CA ALA A 41 -4.73 15.96 17.61
C ALA A 41 -3.30 15.90 17.07
N LEU A 42 -3.09 15.39 15.86
CA LEU A 42 -1.78 15.33 15.21
C LEU A 42 -1.48 16.59 14.41
N PHE A 43 -0.47 17.33 14.86
CA PHE A 43 0.16 18.40 14.06
C PHE A 43 0.84 17.84 12.81
N TYR A 44 1.08 18.70 11.82
CA TYR A 44 1.64 18.30 10.52
C TYR A 44 2.89 17.41 10.65
N ASP A 45 3.80 17.77 11.55
CA ASP A 45 5.06 17.06 11.76
C ASP A 45 4.86 15.66 12.36
N GLN A 46 4.10 15.56 13.47
CA GLN A 46 3.72 14.26 14.06
C GLN A 46 2.90 13.39 13.11
N ARG A 47 2.05 14.01 12.29
CA ARG A 47 1.27 13.31 11.27
C ARG A 47 2.18 12.73 10.19
N GLN A 48 3.20 13.47 9.74
CA GLN A 48 4.21 12.94 8.83
C GLN A 48 4.96 11.78 9.46
N GLU A 49 5.47 11.93 10.69
CA GLU A 49 6.22 10.89 11.38
C GLU A 49 5.40 9.60 11.54
N LYS A 50 4.14 9.71 11.99
CA LYS A 50 3.23 8.56 12.08
C LYS A 50 2.92 7.95 10.72
N LEU A 51 2.72 8.76 9.67
CA LEU A 51 2.52 8.26 8.32
C LEU A 51 3.76 7.54 7.78
N GLU A 52 4.96 8.01 8.08
CA GLU A 52 6.21 7.37 7.68
C GLU A 52 6.41 6.03 8.41
N ALA A 53 6.20 6.01 9.73
CA ALA A 53 6.21 4.79 10.52
C ALA A 53 5.19 3.77 9.99
N TRP A 54 3.97 4.24 9.70
CA TRP A 54 2.91 3.43 9.11
C TRP A 54 3.28 2.88 7.74
N LYS A 55 3.84 3.72 6.85
CA LYS A 55 4.32 3.28 5.54
C LYS A 55 5.42 2.23 5.66
N LYS A 56 6.33 2.36 6.61
CA LYS A 56 7.40 1.37 6.87
C LYS A 56 6.80 0.04 7.33
N ASP A 57 5.83 0.06 8.25
CA ASP A 57 5.14 -1.16 8.72
C ASP A 57 4.43 -1.88 7.57
N ILE A 58 3.64 -1.14 6.78
CA ILE A 58 2.95 -1.68 5.60
C ILE A 58 3.97 -2.22 4.59
N THR A 59 5.07 -1.51 4.34
CA THR A 59 6.13 -1.97 3.42
C THR A 59 6.74 -3.30 3.87
N THR A 60 6.95 -3.48 5.18
CA THR A 60 7.45 -4.74 5.74
C THR A 60 6.45 -5.88 5.53
N LYS A 61 5.15 -5.62 5.76
CA LYS A 61 4.07 -6.59 5.49
C LYS A 61 3.96 -6.92 4.00
N GLU A 62 4.09 -5.94 3.12
CA GLU A 62 4.08 -6.13 1.67
C GLU A 62 5.23 -7.05 1.24
N LYS A 63 6.45 -6.84 1.75
CA LYS A 63 7.61 -7.69 1.48
C LYS A 63 7.50 -9.10 2.08
N ALA A 64 6.69 -9.29 3.11
CA ALA A 64 6.42 -10.63 3.66
C ALA A 64 5.42 -11.42 2.80
N ILE A 65 4.57 -10.73 2.03
CA ILE A 65 3.56 -11.35 1.16
C ILE A 65 4.10 -11.53 -0.27
N LEU A 66 4.89 -10.57 -0.74
CA LEU A 66 5.42 -10.49 -2.10
C LEU A 66 6.90 -10.85 -2.13
N THR A 67 7.33 -11.50 -3.21
CA THR A 67 8.77 -11.64 -3.49
C THR A 67 9.39 -10.27 -3.84
N PRO A 68 10.72 -10.11 -3.78
CA PRO A 68 11.37 -8.84 -4.11
C PRO A 68 10.99 -8.30 -5.50
N GLU A 69 10.87 -9.19 -6.49
CA GLU A 69 10.48 -8.85 -7.86
C GLU A 69 9.03 -8.36 -7.93
N GLN A 70 8.11 -9.06 -7.26
CA GLN A 70 6.70 -8.66 -7.18
C GLN A 70 6.56 -7.32 -6.42
N PHE A 71 7.31 -7.14 -5.35
CA PHE A 71 7.33 -5.89 -4.60
C PHE A 71 7.80 -4.71 -5.46
N GLN A 72 8.81 -4.91 -6.31
CA GLN A 72 9.28 -3.88 -7.25
C GLN A 72 8.16 -3.47 -8.22
N ILE A 73 7.48 -4.44 -8.85
CA ILE A 73 6.35 -4.20 -9.77
C ILE A 73 5.21 -3.47 -9.05
N TRP A 74 4.89 -3.89 -7.83
CA TRP A 74 3.86 -3.26 -7.01
C TRP A 74 4.20 -1.80 -6.67
N ARG A 75 5.47 -1.52 -6.31
CA ARG A 75 5.95 -0.16 -6.04
C ARG A 75 5.90 0.72 -7.29
N ASP A 76 6.30 0.19 -8.43
CA ASP A 76 6.26 0.91 -9.70
C ASP A 76 4.81 1.24 -10.11
N PHE A 77 3.91 0.27 -9.99
CA PHE A 77 2.48 0.46 -10.19
C PHE A 77 1.91 1.55 -9.24
N GLY A 78 2.28 1.52 -7.96
CA GLY A 78 1.91 2.55 -7.00
C GLY A 78 2.39 3.96 -7.37
N LYS A 79 3.62 4.08 -7.91
CA LYS A 79 4.15 5.36 -8.43
C LYS A 79 3.37 5.81 -9.67
N SER A 80 3.08 4.89 -10.60
CA SER A 80 2.31 5.17 -11.81
C SER A 80 0.91 5.73 -11.48
N LEU A 81 0.22 5.14 -10.49
CA LEU A 81 -1.08 5.65 -10.03
C LEU A 81 -1.03 7.06 -9.44
N ASN A 82 0.06 7.44 -8.77
CA ASN A 82 0.24 8.81 -8.27
C ASN A 82 0.58 9.79 -9.40
N LYS A 83 1.31 9.34 -10.43
CA LYS A 83 1.69 10.16 -11.58
C LYS A 83 0.49 10.55 -12.44
N THR A 84 -0.51 9.68 -12.57
CA THR A 84 -1.78 9.98 -13.29
C THR A 84 -2.68 10.98 -12.55
N LYS A 85 -2.39 11.30 -11.28
CA LYS A 85 -3.14 12.30 -10.50
C LYS A 85 -2.55 13.71 -10.51
N SER A 86 -1.45 13.93 -11.24
CA SER A 86 -0.78 15.23 -11.35
C SER A 86 -1.14 15.97 -12.64
#